data_AF-A0A9X8BTJ8-F1
#
_entry.id   AF-A0A9X8BTJ8-F1
#
_cell.length_a   1.000
_cell.length_b   1.000
_cell.length_c   1.000
_cell.angle_alpha   90.00
_cell.angle_beta   90.00
_cell.angle_gamma   90.00
#
_symmetry.space_group_name_H-M   'P 1'
#
loop_
_entity.id
_entity.type
_entity.pdbx_description
1 polymer ?
#
loop_
_entity_poly.entity_id
_entity_poly.type
_entity_poly.pdbx_seq_one_letter_code
_entity_poly.pdbx_strand_id
1 'polypeptide(L)'
;MLNEIKPFYSKKNVCIENLYTSMCKALNRNDKDIYAYSWNFGYIQHNESFARKIKFSRDGQAINTEQSYAFEKYCGIKPIWHMNCDMEYFIDIVKKELEANRPIGLGIDIFSCNWHVFANKYHFVHYCLIVGIDDQGFICIDDTLASNDGVLAVSPRPENVRIDFNTFKKYNFGFVTFEITPDIPYVSCDELIYLSVLKTMTGFNGISDFDNMRSLLLDIEQHFDIDKEIGETNDIRAIEVIRSFGCIAWSRNNYSMFLMDKKDHSDFDIIYIAGKMTEAAALWEAISNYILKYALDGKDGKFNKKLVCDQLNKIITLEENLAKYIVKEYETKKYLQNI
;
A
#
# COMPACT_ATOMS: atom_id res chain seq x y z
N MET A 1 17.55 -4.08 -18.37
CA MET A 1 16.65 -3.60 -17.31
C MET A 1 16.80 -2.12 -17.00
N LEU A 2 17.93 -1.58 -16.50
CA LEU A 2 18.00 -0.16 -16.08
C LEU A 2 17.53 0.83 -17.16
N ASN A 3 18.00 0.65 -18.39
CA ASN A 3 17.63 1.50 -19.54
C ASN A 3 16.16 1.33 -20.00
N GLU A 4 15.45 0.31 -19.51
CA GLU A 4 14.05 0.02 -19.87
C GLU A 4 13.07 0.55 -18.80
N ILE A 5 13.56 0.84 -17.59
CA ILE A 5 12.76 1.43 -16.53
C ILE A 5 12.45 2.89 -16.88
N LYS A 6 11.16 3.20 -16.96
CA LYS A 6 10.66 4.56 -17.14
C LYS A 6 9.85 4.99 -15.93
N PRO A 7 9.87 6.27 -15.55
CA PRO A 7 9.00 6.76 -14.48
C PRO A 7 7.54 6.48 -14.83
N PHE A 8 6.79 6.03 -13.83
CA PHE A 8 5.36 5.80 -13.90
C PHE A 8 4.71 6.57 -12.77
N TYR A 9 3.58 7.22 -13.06
CA TYR A 9 2.79 7.89 -12.04
C TYR A 9 1.32 7.54 -12.16
N SER A 10 0.71 7.20 -11.02
CA SER A 10 -0.72 7.11 -10.82
C SER A 10 -1.05 7.70 -9.45
N LYS A 11 -2.01 8.62 -9.39
CA LYS A 11 -2.51 9.16 -8.10
C LYS A 11 -3.13 8.11 -7.17
N LYS A 12 -3.42 6.91 -7.68
CA LYS A 12 -3.97 5.80 -6.89
C LYS A 12 -2.89 5.05 -6.11
N ASN A 13 -1.64 5.17 -6.53
CA ASN A 13 -0.49 4.51 -5.94
C ASN A 13 0.23 5.49 -5.00
N VAL A 14 0.89 4.96 -3.97
CA VAL A 14 1.92 5.72 -3.24
C VAL A 14 3.25 5.68 -4.01
N CYS A 15 4.22 6.54 -3.65
CA CYS A 15 5.46 6.69 -4.40
C CYS A 15 6.22 5.37 -4.61
N ILE A 16 6.36 4.53 -3.57
CA ILE A 16 7.03 3.22 -3.70
C ILE A 16 6.30 2.27 -4.65
N GLU A 17 4.96 2.31 -4.71
CA GLU A 17 4.17 1.46 -5.62
C GLU A 17 4.28 1.93 -7.06
N ASN A 18 4.40 3.25 -7.28
CA ASN A 18 4.72 3.77 -8.61
C ASN A 18 6.07 3.22 -9.11
N LEU A 19 7.06 3.10 -8.23
CA LEU A 19 8.35 2.46 -8.57
C LEU A 19 8.20 0.97 -8.86
N TYR A 20 7.40 0.24 -8.07
CA TYR A 20 7.11 -1.17 -8.33
C TYR A 20 6.42 -1.36 -9.69
N THR A 21 5.45 -0.51 -10.04
CA THR A 21 4.83 -0.51 -11.37
C THR A 21 5.85 -0.23 -12.47
N SER A 22 6.75 0.73 -12.30
CA SER A 22 7.84 1.00 -13.26
C SER A 22 8.72 -0.23 -13.49
N MET A 23 9.09 -0.94 -12.42
CA MET A 23 9.90 -2.16 -12.50
C MET A 23 9.15 -3.31 -13.19
N CYS A 24 7.90 -3.58 -12.80
CA CYS A 24 7.08 -4.60 -13.43
C CYS A 24 6.93 -4.35 -14.93
N LYS A 25 6.68 -3.10 -15.34
CA LYS A 25 6.57 -2.74 -16.76
C LYS A 25 7.86 -3.01 -17.54
N ALA A 26 9.02 -2.66 -16.96
CA ALA A 26 10.32 -2.92 -17.60
C ALA A 26 10.58 -4.43 -17.76
N LEU A 27 10.05 -5.26 -16.87
CA LEU A 27 10.18 -6.71 -16.90
C LEU A 27 9.02 -7.43 -17.62
N ASN A 28 8.07 -6.68 -18.20
CA ASN A 28 6.83 -7.20 -18.79
C ASN A 28 6.02 -8.10 -17.83
N ARG A 29 5.85 -7.64 -16.60
CA ARG A 29 5.13 -8.33 -15.51
C ARG A 29 3.87 -7.56 -15.13
N ASN A 30 2.89 -8.28 -14.58
CA ASN A 30 1.66 -7.68 -14.12
C ASN A 30 1.88 -6.97 -12.77
N ASP A 31 1.79 -5.65 -12.75
CA ASP A 31 1.98 -4.85 -11.53
C ASP A 31 0.78 -4.90 -10.58
N LYS A 32 -0.41 -5.33 -11.03
CA LYS A 32 -1.60 -5.38 -10.18
C LYS A 32 -1.61 -6.56 -9.22
N ASP A 33 -0.79 -7.58 -9.48
CA ASP A 33 -0.69 -8.75 -8.61
C ASP A 33 -0.07 -8.44 -7.23
N ILE A 34 0.64 -7.31 -7.09
CA ILE A 34 1.13 -6.85 -5.77
C ILE A 34 -0.02 -6.57 -4.78
N TYR A 35 -1.23 -6.35 -5.29
CA TYR A 35 -2.41 -6.05 -4.49
C TYR A 35 -3.26 -7.28 -4.17
N ALA A 36 -2.80 -8.49 -4.51
CA ALA A 36 -3.53 -9.73 -4.26
C ALA A 36 -3.92 -9.93 -2.79
N TYR A 37 -3.17 -9.37 -1.84
CA TYR A 37 -3.46 -9.47 -0.41
C TYR A 37 -3.91 -8.15 0.24
N SER A 38 -4.31 -7.17 -0.55
CA SER A 38 -4.79 -5.87 -0.04
C SER A 38 -6.18 -5.93 0.61
N TRP A 39 -6.85 -7.09 0.65
CA TRP A 39 -8.06 -7.27 1.45
C TRP A 39 -7.77 -7.53 2.95
N ASN A 40 -6.53 -7.78 3.32
CA ASN A 40 -6.21 -8.10 4.70
C ASN A 40 -6.61 -6.98 5.69
N PHE A 41 -6.81 -7.36 6.95
CA PHE A 41 -7.08 -6.45 8.06
C PHE A 41 -6.44 -6.97 9.35
N GLY A 42 -5.75 -6.09 10.06
CA GLY A 42 -5.14 -6.37 11.35
C GLY A 42 -5.65 -5.43 12.43
N TYR A 43 -5.78 -5.97 13.64
CA TYR A 43 -6.12 -5.19 14.82
C TYR A 43 -5.29 -5.64 16.04
N ILE A 44 -4.41 -4.76 16.52
CA ILE A 44 -3.48 -5.07 17.62
C ILE A 44 -4.11 -4.71 18.97
N GLN A 45 -4.25 -5.69 19.87
CA GLN A 45 -4.90 -5.48 21.17
C GLN A 45 -3.94 -5.01 22.30
N HIS A 46 -2.66 -4.77 22.01
CA HIS A 46 -1.66 -4.33 23.01
C HIS A 46 -1.50 -2.80 23.08
N ASN A 47 -0.71 -2.31 24.06
CA ASN A 47 -0.52 -0.90 24.47
C ASN A 47 0.01 0.06 23.38
N GLU A 48 -0.77 0.27 22.33
CA GLU A 48 -0.56 1.31 21.32
C GLU A 48 -1.67 2.38 21.40
N SER A 49 -1.45 3.56 20.81
CA SER A 49 -2.54 4.51 20.55
C SER A 49 -3.64 3.82 19.73
N PHE A 50 -4.90 4.20 19.92
CA PHE A 50 -6.02 3.51 19.28
C PHE A 50 -5.87 3.48 17.76
N ALA A 51 -5.47 4.62 17.15
CA ALA A 51 -5.15 4.70 15.74
C ALA A 51 -4.13 3.65 15.27
N ARG A 52 -3.08 3.40 16.05
CA ARG A 52 -2.01 2.46 15.70
C ARG A 52 -2.45 1.01 15.81
N LYS A 53 -3.48 0.70 16.59
CA LYS A 53 -4.05 -0.65 16.63
C LYS A 53 -4.64 -1.07 15.29
N ILE A 54 -5.14 -0.14 14.47
CA ILE A 54 -5.79 -0.41 13.18
C ILE A 54 -4.73 -0.56 12.09
N LYS A 55 -4.70 -1.72 11.42
CA LYS A 55 -3.69 -2.04 10.41
C LYS A 55 -4.34 -2.60 9.14
N PHE A 56 -3.80 -2.23 7.98
CA PHE A 56 -4.15 -2.86 6.69
C PHE A 56 -3.34 -4.13 6.41
N SER A 57 -2.39 -4.49 7.29
CA SER A 57 -1.68 -5.78 7.34
C SER A 57 -1.93 -6.47 8.69
N ARG A 58 -1.77 -7.80 8.76
CA ARG A 58 -2.07 -8.59 9.98
C ARG A 58 -0.99 -8.55 11.03
N ASP A 59 0.25 -8.48 10.59
CA ASP A 59 1.43 -8.54 11.45
C ASP A 59 1.76 -7.18 12.09
N GLY A 60 1.02 -6.13 11.73
CA GLY A 60 1.22 -4.80 12.28
C GLY A 60 2.53 -4.13 11.89
N GLN A 61 3.30 -4.74 10.98
CA GLN A 61 4.56 -4.18 10.53
C GLN A 61 4.31 -2.92 9.70
N ALA A 62 5.18 -1.92 9.91
CA ALA A 62 5.12 -0.66 9.16
C ALA A 62 5.40 -0.85 7.66
N ILE A 63 6.08 -1.94 7.31
CA ILE A 63 6.35 -2.37 5.93
C ILE A 63 5.33 -3.47 5.62
N ASN A 64 4.59 -3.30 4.52
CA ASN A 64 3.56 -4.26 4.11
C ASN A 64 4.22 -5.57 3.64
N THR A 65 4.41 -6.50 4.57
CA THR A 65 4.97 -7.83 4.33
C THR A 65 4.14 -8.61 3.32
N GLU A 66 2.83 -8.38 3.28
CA GLU A 66 1.89 -9.05 2.39
C GLU A 66 1.99 -8.57 0.95
N GLN A 67 2.12 -7.26 0.75
CA GLN A 67 2.43 -6.70 -0.57
C GLN A 67 3.83 -7.12 -1.03
N SER A 68 4.82 -7.14 -0.13
CA SER A 68 6.17 -7.62 -0.45
C SER A 68 6.17 -9.10 -0.83
N TYR A 69 5.39 -9.92 -0.12
CA TYR A 69 5.18 -11.32 -0.43
C TYR A 69 4.47 -11.53 -1.77
N ALA A 70 3.42 -10.74 -2.06
CA ALA A 70 2.75 -10.77 -3.36
C ALA A 70 3.70 -10.35 -4.49
N PHE A 71 4.52 -9.31 -4.25
CA PHE A 71 5.50 -8.83 -5.22
C PHE A 71 6.57 -9.87 -5.54
N GLU A 72 7.07 -10.57 -4.51
CA GLU A 72 8.00 -11.69 -4.70
C GLU A 72 7.33 -12.85 -5.44
N LYS A 73 6.16 -13.28 -4.96
CA LYS A 73 5.52 -14.52 -5.42
C LYS A 73 4.90 -14.41 -6.81
N TYR A 74 4.24 -13.29 -7.10
CA TYR A 74 3.43 -13.12 -8.32
C TYR A 74 4.04 -12.17 -9.33
N CYS A 75 4.93 -11.29 -8.87
CA CYS A 75 5.71 -10.45 -9.78
C CYS A 75 7.17 -10.86 -9.84
N GLY A 76 7.64 -11.87 -9.09
CA GLY A 76 9.03 -12.34 -9.14
C GLY A 76 10.06 -11.31 -8.68
N ILE A 77 9.68 -10.34 -7.84
CA ILE A 77 10.57 -9.26 -7.37
C ILE A 77 10.50 -9.19 -5.85
N LYS A 78 11.60 -9.50 -5.18
CA LYS A 78 11.70 -9.44 -3.74
C LYS A 78 12.41 -8.16 -3.30
N PRO A 79 11.72 -7.24 -2.61
CA PRO A 79 12.36 -6.07 -2.03
C PRO A 79 13.12 -6.45 -0.75
N ILE A 80 14.38 -6.03 -0.66
CA ILE A 80 15.21 -6.19 0.54
C ILE A 80 15.51 -4.81 1.09
N TRP A 81 14.98 -4.53 2.28
CA TRP A 81 15.07 -3.24 2.94
C TRP A 81 16.35 -3.14 3.77
N HIS A 82 17.14 -2.10 3.52
CA HIS A 82 18.39 -1.82 4.22
C HIS A 82 18.26 -0.50 4.99
N MET A 83 17.95 -0.62 6.28
CA MET A 83 17.76 0.52 7.19
C MET A 83 19.05 0.78 7.99
N ASN A 84 19.35 2.05 8.30
CA ASN A 84 20.51 2.46 9.09
C ASN A 84 21.87 1.97 8.55
N CYS A 85 22.00 1.92 7.23
CA CYS A 85 23.24 1.50 6.57
C CYS A 85 24.30 2.62 6.59
N ASP A 86 25.57 2.24 6.76
CA ASP A 86 26.70 3.16 6.58
C ASP A 86 26.79 3.64 5.11
N MET A 87 27.18 4.91 4.91
CA MET A 87 27.21 5.56 3.60
C MET A 87 28.22 4.91 2.64
N GLU A 88 29.40 4.53 3.11
CA GLU A 88 30.43 3.90 2.27
C GLU A 88 29.94 2.52 1.83
N TYR A 89 29.38 1.76 2.78
CA TYR A 89 28.79 0.45 2.48
C TYR A 89 27.61 0.55 1.51
N PHE A 90 26.77 1.59 1.63
CA PHE A 90 25.69 1.85 0.69
C PHE A 90 26.20 2.15 -0.73
N ILE A 91 27.20 3.00 -0.88
CA ILE A 91 27.78 3.33 -2.19
C ILE A 91 28.34 2.06 -2.86
N ASP A 92 28.99 1.19 -2.09
CA ASP A 92 29.50 -0.09 -2.60
C ASP A 92 28.38 -1.01 -3.07
N ILE A 93 27.25 -1.07 -2.35
CA ILE A 93 26.07 -1.82 -2.79
C ILE A 93 25.50 -1.22 -4.07
N VAL A 94 25.32 0.10 -4.13
CA VAL A 94 24.79 0.78 -5.33
C VAL A 94 25.64 0.46 -6.55
N LYS A 95 26.97 0.56 -6.44
CA LYS A 95 27.88 0.21 -7.55
C LYS A 95 27.70 -1.24 -8.01
N LYS A 96 27.69 -2.19 -7.08
CA LYS A 96 27.52 -3.62 -7.40
C LYS A 96 26.17 -3.92 -8.05
N GLU A 97 25.09 -3.33 -7.57
CA GLU A 97 23.75 -3.52 -8.12
C GLU A 97 23.64 -2.89 -9.51
N LEU A 98 24.16 -1.69 -9.72
CA LEU A 98 24.18 -1.02 -11.02
C LEU A 98 25.04 -1.77 -12.05
N GLU A 99 26.22 -2.27 -11.66
CA GLU A 99 27.06 -3.15 -12.49
C GLU A 99 26.31 -4.41 -12.93
N ALA A 100 25.46 -4.94 -12.05
CA ALA A 100 24.59 -6.08 -12.34
C ALA A 100 23.27 -5.69 -13.05
N ASN A 101 23.16 -4.44 -13.52
CA ASN A 101 21.99 -3.89 -14.23
C ASN A 101 20.69 -3.95 -13.40
N ARG A 102 20.78 -3.77 -12.07
CA ARG A 102 19.64 -3.76 -11.13
C ARG A 102 19.45 -2.38 -10.50
N PRO A 103 18.20 -1.86 -10.42
CA PRO A 103 17.93 -0.58 -9.78
C PRO A 103 17.98 -0.73 -8.26
N ILE A 104 18.10 0.39 -7.58
CA ILE A 104 18.03 0.47 -6.11
C ILE A 104 16.95 1.47 -5.72
N GLY A 105 16.00 1.09 -4.88
CA GLY A 105 15.06 2.01 -4.27
C GLY A 105 15.76 2.88 -3.23
N LEU A 106 15.53 4.18 -3.25
CA LEU A 106 16.14 5.14 -2.34
C LEU A 106 15.07 5.83 -1.53
N GLY A 107 15.13 5.72 -0.20
CA GLY A 107 14.30 6.49 0.72
C GLY A 107 14.97 7.82 1.07
N ILE A 108 14.29 8.93 0.80
CA ILE A 108 14.78 10.29 1.06
C ILE A 108 13.66 11.19 1.60
N ASP A 109 14.01 12.20 2.40
CA ASP A 109 13.06 13.22 2.84
C ASP A 109 12.60 14.08 1.66
N ILE A 110 11.28 14.04 1.41
CA ILE A 110 10.63 14.81 0.37
C ILE A 110 10.86 16.32 0.53
N PHE A 111 11.15 16.78 1.74
CA PHE A 111 11.55 18.15 2.01
C PHE A 111 12.76 18.56 1.14
N SER A 112 13.70 17.63 0.92
CA SER A 112 14.94 17.85 0.17
C SER A 112 14.81 17.63 -1.34
N CYS A 113 13.69 17.06 -1.80
CA CYS A 113 13.44 16.79 -3.21
C CYS A 113 12.98 18.05 -3.94
N ASN A 114 13.90 18.94 -4.34
CA ASN A 114 13.56 20.24 -4.94
C ASN A 114 12.70 20.17 -6.23
N TRP A 115 12.59 19.00 -6.86
CA TRP A 115 11.68 18.74 -7.98
C TRP A 115 10.24 18.42 -7.54
N HIS A 116 10.00 18.11 -6.27
CA HIS A 116 8.71 17.70 -5.74
C HIS A 116 7.86 18.89 -5.27
N VAL A 117 6.53 18.82 -5.41
CA VAL A 117 5.59 19.90 -5.02
C VAL A 117 5.59 20.22 -3.51
N PHE A 118 6.10 19.27 -2.73
CA PHE A 118 6.17 19.28 -1.27
C PHE A 118 7.56 19.65 -0.73
N ALA A 119 8.52 19.90 -1.63
CA ALA A 119 9.84 20.39 -1.29
C ALA A 119 9.74 21.61 -0.37
N ASN A 120 10.58 21.64 0.66
CA ASN A 120 10.66 22.71 1.65
C ASN A 120 9.35 23.03 2.40
N LYS A 121 8.32 22.16 2.35
CA LYS A 121 7.01 22.36 2.99
C LYS A 121 6.69 21.31 4.04
N TYR A 122 7.00 20.05 3.75
CA TYR A 122 6.63 18.91 4.58
C TYR A 122 7.79 17.93 4.70
N HIS A 123 7.89 17.28 5.87
CA HIS A 123 8.85 16.22 6.13
C HIS A 123 8.15 14.87 6.12
N PHE A 124 8.43 14.05 5.12
CA PHE A 124 7.99 12.66 5.07
C PHE A 124 8.83 11.87 4.07
N VAL A 125 8.81 10.54 4.23
CA VAL A 125 9.57 9.65 3.36
C VAL A 125 9.03 9.66 1.94
N HIS A 126 9.95 9.79 0.99
CA HIS A 126 9.71 9.63 -0.44
C HIS A 126 10.66 8.60 -1.01
N TYR A 127 10.23 7.91 -2.07
CA TYR A 127 11.02 6.87 -2.72
C TYR A 127 11.26 7.23 -4.18
N CYS A 128 12.51 7.08 -4.61
CA CYS A 128 12.93 7.12 -6.02
C CYS A 128 13.78 5.90 -6.38
N LEU A 129 14.02 5.62 -7.66
CA LEU A 129 14.92 4.54 -8.11
C LEU A 129 16.26 5.11 -8.57
N ILE A 130 17.35 4.68 -7.94
CA ILE A 130 18.71 4.90 -8.46
C ILE A 130 18.89 4.01 -9.69
N VAL A 131 19.24 4.66 -10.80
CA VAL A 131 19.54 4.01 -12.08
C VAL A 131 20.96 4.32 -12.58
N GLY A 132 21.68 5.18 -11.87
CA GLY A 132 23.07 5.51 -12.16
C GLY A 132 23.75 6.18 -10.96
N ILE A 133 25.07 6.27 -11.02
CA ILE A 133 25.91 6.97 -10.05
C ILE A 133 27.05 7.66 -10.80
N ASP A 134 27.39 8.88 -10.37
CA ASP A 134 28.54 9.63 -10.86
C ASP A 134 29.32 10.26 -9.69
N ASP A 135 30.35 11.04 -10.00
CA ASP A 135 31.21 11.69 -8.99
C ASP A 135 30.45 12.71 -8.11
N GLN A 136 29.26 13.17 -8.55
CA GLN A 136 28.46 14.17 -7.84
C GLN A 136 27.36 13.54 -6.99
N GLY A 137 26.86 12.36 -7.36
CA GLY A 137 25.84 11.65 -6.59
C GLY A 137 25.10 10.58 -7.38
N PHE A 138 23.86 10.35 -6.97
CA PHE A 138 22.98 9.35 -7.56
C PHE A 138 22.13 9.97 -8.66
N ILE A 139 21.98 9.23 -9.77
CA ILE A 139 21.06 9.54 -10.86
C ILE A 139 19.81 8.70 -10.64
N CYS A 140 18.69 9.36 -10.42
CA CYS A 140 17.45 8.74 -10.00
C CYS A 140 16.31 8.97 -11.00
N ILE A 141 15.41 8.00 -11.07
CA ILE A 141 14.07 8.13 -11.65
C ILE A 141 13.10 8.30 -10.49
N ASP A 142 12.21 9.27 -10.60
CA ASP A 142 11.20 9.61 -9.60
C ASP A 142 9.81 9.56 -10.25
N ASP A 143 8.79 9.11 -9.50
CA ASP A 143 7.45 8.95 -10.05
C ASP A 143 6.86 10.29 -10.54
N THR A 144 7.18 11.41 -9.88
CA THR A 144 6.71 12.75 -10.26
C THR A 144 7.23 13.28 -11.59
N LEU A 145 8.21 12.59 -12.19
CA LEU A 145 8.72 12.90 -13.54
C LEU A 145 7.78 12.38 -14.64
N ALA A 146 6.82 11.52 -14.30
CA ALA A 146 5.77 11.05 -15.19
C ALA A 146 4.40 11.60 -14.79
N SER A 147 3.45 11.55 -15.72
CA SER A 147 2.06 11.94 -15.48
C SER A 147 1.12 11.17 -16.39
N ASN A 148 0.89 9.89 -16.07
CA ASN A 148 0.04 9.04 -16.91
C ASN A 148 -1.46 9.32 -16.70
N ASP A 149 -1.84 9.95 -15.58
CA ASP A 149 -3.21 10.36 -15.26
C ASP A 149 -3.45 11.86 -15.43
N GLY A 150 -2.43 12.63 -15.84
CA GLY A 150 -2.47 14.06 -16.06
C GLY A 150 -2.57 14.92 -14.79
N VAL A 151 -2.50 14.33 -13.58
CA VAL A 151 -2.82 15.04 -12.33
C VAL A 151 -1.60 15.71 -11.69
N LEU A 152 -0.44 15.06 -11.73
CA LEU A 152 0.80 15.61 -11.20
C LEU A 152 1.72 15.98 -12.35
N ALA A 153 2.03 17.27 -12.47
CA ALA A 153 2.87 17.80 -13.52
C ALA A 153 3.92 18.72 -12.89
N VAL A 154 5.10 18.19 -12.58
CA VAL A 154 6.29 19.04 -12.47
C VAL A 154 6.63 19.53 -13.88
N SER A 155 7.08 20.78 -14.01
CA SER A 155 7.56 21.36 -15.26
C SER A 155 8.84 22.15 -14.97
N PRO A 156 9.99 21.84 -15.62
CA PRO A 156 10.20 20.80 -16.64
C PRO A 156 10.18 19.37 -16.06
N ARG A 157 9.99 18.37 -16.93
CA ARG A 157 10.06 16.93 -16.61
C ARG A 157 11.36 16.34 -17.15
N PRO A 158 12.48 16.43 -16.42
CA PRO A 158 13.69 15.77 -16.85
C PRO A 158 13.51 14.25 -16.81
N GLU A 159 14.27 13.51 -17.63
CA GLU A 159 14.22 12.04 -17.64
C GLU A 159 14.72 11.43 -16.33
N ASN A 160 15.60 12.14 -15.64
CA ASN A 160 16.18 11.78 -14.36
C ASN A 160 16.41 13.02 -13.49
N VAL A 161 16.59 12.79 -12.19
CA VAL A 161 17.00 13.79 -11.20
C VAL A 161 18.30 13.35 -10.56
N ARG A 162 19.13 14.32 -10.16
CA ARG A 162 20.37 14.04 -9.43
C ARG A 162 20.18 14.34 -7.95
N ILE A 163 20.59 13.40 -7.11
CA ILE A 163 20.66 13.55 -5.66
C ILE A 163 22.13 13.52 -5.28
N ASP A 164 22.67 14.67 -4.85
CA ASP A 164 24.06 14.75 -4.45
C ASP A 164 24.32 14.00 -3.13
N PHE A 165 25.57 13.57 -2.93
CA PHE A 165 25.96 12.78 -1.76
C PHE A 165 25.71 13.51 -0.42
N ASN A 166 25.82 14.84 -0.35
CA ASN A 166 25.59 15.57 0.88
C ASN A 166 24.11 15.63 1.24
N THR A 167 23.25 15.87 0.24
CA THR A 167 21.79 15.81 0.40
C THR A 167 21.37 14.42 0.85
N PHE A 168 21.87 13.37 0.21
CA PHE A 168 21.60 11.99 0.64
C PHE A 168 22.08 11.73 2.08
N LYS A 169 23.31 12.08 2.42
CA LYS A 169 23.86 11.89 3.78
C LYS A 169 23.00 12.53 4.86
N LYS A 170 22.40 13.69 4.57
CA LYS A 170 21.59 14.44 5.52
C LYS A 170 20.14 13.95 5.64
N TYR A 171 19.54 13.51 4.53
CA TYR A 171 18.09 13.30 4.44
C TYR A 171 17.67 11.86 4.06
N ASN A 172 18.59 10.90 4.06
CA ASN A 172 18.25 9.51 3.76
C ASN A 172 17.43 8.85 4.88
N PHE A 173 16.53 7.97 4.48
CA PHE A 173 15.84 7.02 5.37
C PHE A 173 16.36 5.58 5.22
N GLY A 174 17.08 5.30 4.13
CA GLY A 174 17.62 4.00 3.80
C GLY A 174 17.38 3.65 2.33
N PHE A 175 17.55 2.38 1.96
CA PHE A 175 17.40 1.94 0.58
C PHE A 175 16.84 0.52 0.47
N VAL A 176 16.49 0.14 -0.76
CA VAL A 176 15.88 -1.14 -1.10
C VAL A 176 16.62 -1.73 -2.29
N THR A 177 17.17 -2.94 -2.14
CA THR A 177 17.67 -3.72 -3.27
C THR A 177 16.59 -4.70 -3.72
N PHE A 178 16.67 -5.18 -4.96
CA PHE A 178 15.67 -6.05 -5.54
C PHE A 178 16.28 -7.34 -6.05
N GLU A 179 15.87 -8.48 -5.48
CA GLU A 179 16.16 -9.78 -6.07
C GLU A 179 15.08 -10.11 -7.10
N ILE A 180 15.50 -10.49 -8.30
CA ILE A 180 14.60 -10.77 -9.42
C ILE A 180 14.68 -12.26 -9.76
N THR A 181 13.56 -12.94 -9.60
CA THR A 181 13.40 -14.33 -10.06
C THR A 181 12.99 -14.31 -11.53
N PRO A 182 13.71 -14.98 -12.45
CA PRO A 182 13.37 -14.98 -13.88
C PRO A 182 12.01 -15.62 -14.15
N ASP A 183 11.76 -16.77 -13.54
CA ASP A 183 10.56 -17.58 -13.75
C ASP A 183 9.58 -17.42 -12.59
N ILE A 184 8.36 -17.01 -12.90
CA ILE A 184 7.28 -16.84 -11.92
C ILE A 184 6.37 -18.07 -12.01
N PRO A 185 6.11 -18.78 -10.90
CA PRO A 185 5.17 -19.89 -10.89
C PRO A 185 3.80 -19.44 -11.41
N TYR A 186 3.24 -20.19 -12.35
CA TYR A 186 1.89 -19.95 -12.81
C TYR A 186 0.90 -20.26 -11.70
N VAL A 187 -0.01 -19.31 -11.44
CA VAL A 187 -1.18 -19.49 -10.56
C VAL A 187 -2.38 -18.97 -11.34
N SER A 188 -3.45 -19.77 -11.39
CA SER A 188 -4.67 -19.35 -12.08
C SER A 188 -5.31 -18.15 -11.36
N CYS A 189 -5.98 -17.25 -12.09
CA CYS A 189 -6.63 -16.08 -11.50
C CYS A 189 -7.62 -16.47 -10.40
N ASP A 190 -8.43 -17.50 -10.66
CA ASP A 190 -9.41 -17.98 -9.70
C ASP A 190 -8.77 -18.53 -8.43
N GLU A 191 -7.69 -19.30 -8.56
CA GLU A 191 -6.94 -19.79 -7.39
C GLU A 191 -6.30 -18.64 -6.61
N LEU A 192 -5.75 -17.63 -7.28
CA LEU A 192 -5.16 -16.47 -6.62
C LEU A 192 -6.21 -15.70 -5.81
N ILE A 193 -7.38 -15.43 -6.40
CA ILE A 193 -8.51 -14.78 -5.75
C ILE A 193 -9.04 -15.63 -4.59
N TYR A 194 -9.11 -16.96 -4.76
CA TYR A 194 -9.51 -17.86 -3.69
C TYR A 194 -8.52 -17.84 -2.52
N LEU A 195 -7.22 -17.91 -2.80
CA LEU A 195 -6.16 -17.88 -1.78
C LEU A 195 -6.12 -16.56 -1.01
N SER A 196 -6.34 -15.42 -1.66
CA SER A 196 -6.43 -14.13 -0.97
C SER A 196 -7.63 -14.07 -0.02
N VAL A 197 -8.79 -14.61 -0.41
CA VAL A 197 -9.99 -14.65 0.43
C VAL A 197 -9.85 -15.63 1.59
N LEU A 198 -9.35 -16.84 1.32
CA LEU A 198 -9.05 -17.82 2.35
C LEU A 198 -8.12 -17.24 3.40
N LYS A 199 -7.14 -16.46 2.96
CA LYS A 199 -6.23 -15.77 3.87
C LYS A 199 -7.05 -14.89 4.81
N THR A 200 -7.97 -14.03 4.34
CA THR A 200 -8.85 -13.19 5.19
C THR A 200 -9.73 -13.98 6.14
N MET A 201 -10.28 -15.11 5.69
CA MET A 201 -11.15 -15.97 6.50
C MET A 201 -10.40 -16.73 7.59
N THR A 202 -9.17 -17.17 7.32
CA THR A 202 -8.33 -17.91 8.28
C THR A 202 -7.54 -16.98 9.21
N GLY A 203 -7.22 -15.78 8.72
CA GLY A 203 -6.56 -14.70 9.46
C GLY A 203 -5.14 -15.04 9.91
N PHE A 204 -4.80 -14.70 11.16
CA PHE A 204 -3.46 -14.93 11.74
C PHE A 204 -3.59 -15.42 13.19
N ASN A 205 -2.77 -16.40 13.58
CA ASN A 205 -2.84 -17.06 14.90
C ASN A 205 -4.25 -17.55 15.29
N GLY A 206 -5.02 -18.01 14.29
CA GLY A 206 -6.38 -18.53 14.50
C GLY A 206 -7.47 -17.47 14.67
N ILE A 207 -7.16 -16.19 14.48
CA ILE A 207 -8.13 -15.08 14.54
C ILE A 207 -8.35 -14.57 13.12
N SER A 208 -9.58 -14.66 12.61
CA SER A 208 -9.93 -14.17 11.28
C SER A 208 -9.85 -12.64 11.21
N ASP A 209 -9.68 -12.10 9.99
CA ASP A 209 -9.66 -10.64 9.80
C ASP A 209 -11.02 -10.02 10.16
N PHE A 210 -12.12 -10.76 9.98
CA PHE A 210 -13.46 -10.33 10.40
C PHE A 210 -13.61 -10.30 11.92
N ASP A 211 -12.98 -11.22 12.65
CA ASP A 211 -12.94 -11.19 14.12
C ASP A 211 -12.09 -10.03 14.63
N ASN A 212 -11.01 -9.68 13.94
CA ASN A 212 -10.26 -8.45 14.20
C ASN A 212 -11.12 -7.21 13.97
N MET A 213 -11.93 -7.15 12.91
CA MET A 213 -12.85 -6.03 12.69
C MET A 213 -13.93 -5.94 13.78
N ARG A 214 -14.47 -7.08 14.23
CA ARG A 214 -15.40 -7.12 15.38
C ARG A 214 -14.72 -6.68 16.68
N SER A 215 -13.44 -7.02 16.87
CA SER A 215 -12.64 -6.54 18.01
C SER A 215 -12.46 -5.03 17.97
N LEU A 216 -12.16 -4.47 16.79
CA LEU A 216 -12.13 -3.02 16.59
C LEU A 216 -13.48 -2.38 16.93
N LEU A 217 -14.59 -2.97 16.45
CA LEU A 217 -15.94 -2.47 16.75
C LEU A 217 -16.19 -2.39 18.27
N LEU A 218 -15.86 -3.45 19.00
CA LEU A 218 -16.00 -3.47 20.46
C LEU A 218 -15.12 -2.42 21.14
N ASP A 219 -13.88 -2.23 20.68
CA ASP A 219 -12.98 -1.20 21.23
C ASP A 219 -13.49 0.22 20.94
N ILE A 220 -14.13 0.44 19.78
CA ILE A 220 -14.82 1.71 19.49
C ILE A 220 -15.95 1.94 20.48
N GLU A 221 -16.80 0.93 20.68
CA GLU A 221 -17.94 1.03 21.59
C GLU A 221 -17.52 1.32 23.04
N GLN A 222 -16.40 0.76 23.49
CA GLN A 222 -16.00 0.79 24.89
C GLN A 222 -14.97 1.87 25.21
N HIS A 223 -13.97 2.08 24.34
CA HIS A 223 -12.74 2.80 24.71
C HIS A 223 -12.39 3.96 23.77
N PHE A 224 -13.01 4.08 22.60
CA PHE A 224 -12.67 5.13 21.65
C PHE A 224 -13.07 6.52 22.15
N ASP A 225 -12.07 7.39 22.20
CA ASP A 225 -12.12 8.76 22.67
C ASP A 225 -11.59 9.67 21.56
N ILE A 226 -12.51 10.27 20.82
CA ILE A 226 -12.20 11.05 19.63
C ILE A 226 -11.29 12.25 19.92
N ASP A 227 -11.43 12.86 21.11
CA ASP A 227 -10.68 14.05 21.46
C ASP A 227 -9.21 13.72 21.71
N LYS A 228 -8.94 12.56 22.32
CA LYS A 228 -7.58 12.03 22.46
C LYS A 228 -6.94 11.67 21.12
N GLU A 229 -7.72 11.08 20.22
CA GLU A 229 -7.20 10.63 18.92
C GLU A 229 -6.91 11.78 17.96
N ILE A 230 -7.66 12.88 18.02
CA ILE A 230 -7.37 14.11 17.26
C ILE A 230 -6.21 14.88 17.91
N GLY A 231 -6.17 14.92 19.25
CA GLY A 231 -5.16 15.66 19.99
C GLY A 231 -5.18 17.17 19.70
N GLU A 232 -3.99 17.79 19.78
CA GLU A 232 -3.72 19.22 19.53
C GLU A 232 -2.89 19.44 18.26
N THR A 233 -3.09 18.64 17.21
CA THR A 233 -2.31 18.79 15.97
C THR A 233 -2.76 19.99 15.14
N ASN A 234 -1.80 20.76 14.62
CA ASN A 234 -2.04 21.82 13.64
C ASN A 234 -2.16 21.28 12.21
N ASP A 235 -1.75 20.04 11.95
CA ASP A 235 -1.94 19.38 10.65
C ASP A 235 -2.98 18.27 10.79
N ILE A 236 -4.19 18.59 10.35
CA ILE A 236 -5.35 17.68 10.39
C ILE A 236 -5.10 16.43 9.52
N ARG A 237 -4.27 16.54 8.47
CA ARG A 237 -3.92 15.38 7.62
C ARG A 237 -2.95 14.43 8.30
N ALA A 238 -2.27 14.86 9.36
CA ALA A 238 -1.36 14.03 10.14
C ALA A 238 -2.06 13.21 11.23
N ILE A 239 -3.36 13.44 11.49
CA ILE A 239 -4.12 12.71 12.51
C ILE A 239 -4.11 11.20 12.19
N GLU A 240 -3.52 10.41 13.10
CA GLU A 240 -3.26 8.99 12.87
C GLU A 240 -4.55 8.21 12.62
N VAL A 241 -5.63 8.44 13.39
CA VAL A 241 -6.88 7.67 13.25
C VAL A 241 -7.54 7.88 11.88
N ILE A 242 -7.51 9.11 11.35
CA ILE A 242 -8.02 9.43 10.00
C ILE A 242 -7.25 8.63 8.96
N ARG A 243 -5.91 8.65 9.08
CA ARG A 243 -5.02 7.93 8.18
C ARG A 243 -5.21 6.43 8.26
N SER A 244 -5.35 5.85 9.45
CA SER A 244 -5.55 4.40 9.62
C SER A 244 -6.79 3.92 8.88
N PHE A 245 -7.96 4.54 9.10
CA PHE A 245 -9.18 4.21 8.35
C PHE A 245 -9.04 4.48 6.84
N GLY A 246 -8.39 5.58 6.47
CA GLY A 246 -8.12 5.90 5.06
C GLY A 246 -7.23 4.86 4.36
N CYS A 247 -6.22 4.33 5.05
CA CYS A 247 -5.36 3.26 4.55
C CYS A 247 -6.14 1.96 4.35
N ILE A 248 -7.11 1.64 5.23
CA ILE A 248 -7.99 0.48 5.00
C ILE A 248 -8.79 0.67 3.71
N ALA A 249 -9.43 1.84 3.52
CA ALA A 249 -10.19 2.16 2.30
C ALA A 249 -9.33 2.06 1.04
N TRP A 250 -8.13 2.65 1.07
CA TRP A 250 -7.14 2.57 0.00
C TRP A 250 -6.78 1.11 -0.34
N SER A 251 -6.58 0.26 0.67
CA SER A 251 -6.27 -1.15 0.50
C SER A 251 -7.40 -1.91 -0.23
N ARG A 252 -8.67 -1.61 0.08
CA ARG A 252 -9.83 -2.22 -0.61
C ARG A 252 -9.94 -1.76 -2.06
N ASN A 253 -9.64 -0.48 -2.34
CA ASN A 253 -9.57 0.03 -3.71
C ASN A 253 -8.46 -0.64 -4.52
N ASN A 254 -7.29 -0.87 -3.92
CA ASN A 254 -6.19 -1.61 -4.55
C ASN A 254 -6.58 -3.06 -4.84
N TYR A 255 -7.27 -3.73 -3.91
CA TYR A 255 -7.80 -5.08 -4.14
C TYR A 255 -8.84 -5.11 -5.27
N SER A 256 -9.74 -4.11 -5.34
CA SER A 256 -10.68 -3.94 -6.45
C SER A 256 -9.96 -3.76 -7.80
N MET A 257 -8.87 -2.98 -7.84
CA MET A 257 -8.04 -2.84 -9.04
C MET A 257 -7.39 -4.16 -9.47
N PHE A 258 -6.89 -4.94 -8.52
CA PHE A 258 -6.39 -6.29 -8.78
C PHE A 258 -7.47 -7.20 -9.36
N LEU A 259 -8.68 -7.22 -8.78
CA LEU A 259 -9.79 -8.02 -9.29
C LEU A 259 -10.15 -7.63 -10.72
N MET A 260 -10.30 -6.33 -11.00
CA MET A 260 -10.67 -5.83 -12.32
C MET A 260 -9.64 -6.18 -13.41
N ASP A 261 -8.36 -6.31 -13.05
CA ASP A 261 -7.31 -6.79 -13.95
C ASP A 261 -7.49 -8.27 -14.33
N LYS A 262 -8.22 -9.05 -13.52
CA LYS A 262 -8.52 -10.47 -13.79
C LYS A 262 -9.86 -10.71 -14.49
N LYS A 263 -10.62 -9.65 -14.82
CA LYS A 263 -12.01 -9.76 -15.31
C LYS A 263 -12.18 -10.67 -16.53
N ASP A 264 -11.19 -10.71 -17.43
CA ASP A 264 -11.26 -11.48 -18.68
C ASP A 264 -10.59 -12.87 -18.55
N HIS A 265 -10.06 -13.20 -17.37
CA HIS A 265 -9.23 -14.38 -17.11
C HIS A 265 -9.68 -15.18 -15.87
N SER A 266 -10.87 -14.87 -15.35
CA SER A 266 -11.45 -15.45 -14.14
C SER A 266 -12.86 -15.91 -14.44
N ASP A 267 -13.27 -17.04 -13.87
CA ASP A 267 -14.63 -17.55 -14.02
C ASP A 267 -15.58 -16.94 -12.96
N PHE A 268 -15.07 -16.10 -12.06
CA PHE A 268 -15.91 -15.37 -11.11
C PHE A 268 -16.62 -14.19 -11.77
N ASP A 269 -17.75 -13.76 -11.19
CA ASP A 269 -18.34 -12.45 -11.51
C ASP A 269 -17.48 -11.33 -10.91
N ILE A 270 -16.36 -11.04 -11.58
CA ILE A 270 -15.38 -10.05 -11.16
C ILE A 270 -15.99 -8.65 -11.03
N ILE A 271 -16.91 -8.28 -11.92
CA ILE A 271 -17.55 -6.96 -11.88
C ILE A 271 -18.36 -6.82 -10.59
N TYR A 272 -19.13 -7.85 -10.22
CA TYR A 272 -19.85 -7.88 -8.95
C TYR A 272 -18.90 -7.81 -7.75
N ILE A 273 -17.87 -8.67 -7.71
CA ILE A 273 -16.96 -8.75 -6.57
C ILE A 273 -16.17 -7.44 -6.40
N ALA A 274 -15.57 -6.91 -7.46
CA ALA A 274 -14.84 -5.66 -7.44
C ALA A 274 -15.75 -4.47 -7.09
N GLY A 275 -17.00 -4.48 -7.57
CA GLY A 275 -18.03 -3.51 -7.19
C GLY A 275 -18.30 -3.52 -5.68
N LYS A 276 -18.43 -4.70 -5.07
CA LYS A 276 -18.64 -4.85 -3.62
C LYS A 276 -17.42 -4.43 -2.81
N MET A 277 -16.21 -4.65 -3.31
CA MET A 277 -14.98 -4.16 -2.67
C MET A 277 -14.84 -2.64 -2.77
N THR A 278 -15.29 -2.05 -3.88
CA THR A 278 -15.35 -0.59 -4.05
C THR A 278 -16.39 0.03 -3.10
N GLU A 279 -17.54 -0.63 -2.92
CA GLU A 279 -18.54 -0.26 -1.92
C GLU A 279 -17.94 -0.29 -0.50
N ALA A 280 -17.25 -1.38 -0.14
CA ALA A 280 -16.56 -1.47 1.15
C ALA A 280 -15.52 -0.36 1.36
N ALA A 281 -14.71 -0.06 0.33
CA ALA A 281 -13.74 1.02 0.37
C ALA A 281 -14.40 2.38 0.67
N ALA A 282 -15.50 2.71 0.00
CA ALA A 282 -16.24 3.94 0.23
C ALA A 282 -16.83 4.00 1.66
N LEU A 283 -17.27 2.87 2.21
CA LEU A 283 -17.77 2.80 3.58
C LEU A 283 -16.67 3.07 4.61
N TRP A 284 -15.46 2.52 4.42
CA TRP A 284 -14.28 2.82 5.24
C TRP A 284 -13.85 4.29 5.13
N GLU A 285 -13.82 4.82 3.91
CA GLU A 285 -13.48 6.21 3.64
C GLU A 285 -14.47 7.18 4.31
N ALA A 286 -15.76 6.82 4.35
CA ALA A 286 -16.77 7.60 5.05
C ALA A 286 -16.49 7.74 6.56
N ILE A 287 -15.95 6.70 7.21
CA ILE A 287 -15.53 6.79 8.63
C ILE A 287 -14.38 7.80 8.79
N SER A 288 -13.35 7.67 7.94
CA SER A 288 -12.20 8.58 7.93
C SER A 288 -12.65 10.04 7.70
N ASN A 289 -13.48 10.27 6.68
CA ASN A 289 -14.00 11.59 6.33
C ASN A 289 -14.93 12.19 7.40
N TYR A 290 -15.68 11.35 8.12
CA TYR A 290 -16.49 11.81 9.25
C TYR A 290 -15.63 12.34 10.39
N ILE A 291 -14.56 11.62 10.73
CA ILE A 291 -13.59 12.07 11.74
C ILE A 291 -12.86 13.34 11.27
N LEU A 292 -12.44 13.39 10.01
CA LEU A 292 -11.82 14.56 9.40
C LEU A 292 -12.71 15.80 9.49
N LYS A 293 -14.00 15.65 9.14
CA LYS A 293 -14.97 16.74 9.26
C LYS A 293 -15.10 17.21 10.70
N TYR A 294 -15.23 16.30 11.66
CA TYR A 294 -15.31 16.65 13.08
C TYR A 294 -14.07 17.42 13.56
N ALA A 295 -12.87 17.04 13.10
CA ALA A 295 -11.63 17.76 13.40
C ALA A 295 -11.59 19.16 12.77
N LEU A 296 -12.06 19.31 11.52
CA LEU A 296 -12.10 20.59 10.80
C LEU A 296 -13.11 21.58 11.38
N ASP A 297 -14.25 21.08 11.85
CA ASP A 297 -15.31 21.90 12.47
C ASP A 297 -14.94 22.33 13.91
N GLY A 298 -13.65 22.33 14.28
CA GLY A 298 -13.20 22.81 15.59
C GLY A 298 -13.65 21.96 16.79
N LYS A 299 -14.06 20.70 16.54
CA LYS A 299 -14.75 19.84 17.52
C LYS A 299 -16.10 20.44 17.96
N ASP A 300 -16.69 21.33 17.17
CA ASP A 300 -17.98 21.93 17.44
C ASP A 300 -19.10 20.89 17.27
N GLY A 301 -19.67 20.47 18.40
CA GLY A 301 -20.77 19.50 18.45
C GLY A 301 -20.36 18.15 19.02
N LYS A 302 -21.33 17.23 19.08
CA LYS A 302 -21.13 15.91 19.67
C LYS A 302 -20.74 14.90 18.61
N PHE A 303 -19.53 14.34 18.71
CA PHE A 303 -19.12 13.22 17.88
C PHE A 303 -20.06 12.02 18.08
N ASN A 304 -20.65 11.54 16.99
CA ASN A 304 -21.60 10.45 17.03
C ASN A 304 -20.87 9.11 16.84
N LYS A 305 -20.38 8.57 17.94
CA LYS A 305 -19.71 7.26 17.97
C LYS A 305 -20.57 6.12 17.41
N LYS A 306 -21.89 6.17 17.64
CA LYS A 306 -22.84 5.17 17.13
C LYS A 306 -22.84 5.10 15.60
N LEU A 307 -22.70 6.24 14.93
CA LEU A 307 -22.62 6.28 13.46
C LEU A 307 -21.42 5.50 12.94
N VAL A 308 -20.27 5.61 13.60
CA VAL A 308 -19.06 4.86 13.25
C VAL A 308 -19.26 3.36 13.49
N CYS A 309 -19.83 2.97 14.63
CA CYS A 309 -20.14 1.56 14.94
C CYS A 309 -21.12 0.95 13.92
N ASP A 310 -22.20 1.67 13.59
CA ASP A 310 -23.21 1.22 12.63
C ASP A 310 -22.58 1.04 11.23
N GLN A 311 -21.68 1.94 10.85
CA GLN A 311 -20.94 1.87 9.59
C GLN A 311 -19.97 0.69 9.55
N LEU A 312 -19.20 0.46 10.62
CA LEU A 312 -18.28 -0.66 10.72
C LEU A 312 -19.01 -2.01 10.70
N ASN A 313 -20.18 -2.12 11.35
CA ASN A 313 -21.02 -3.32 11.27
C ASN A 313 -21.47 -3.64 9.82
N LYS A 314 -21.84 -2.62 9.04
CA LYS A 314 -22.20 -2.80 7.62
C LYS A 314 -21.02 -3.33 6.82
N ILE A 315 -19.83 -2.77 7.04
CA ILE A 315 -18.58 -3.19 6.40
C ILE A 315 -18.29 -4.65 6.71
N ILE A 316 -18.31 -5.04 7.99
CA ILE A 316 -18.04 -6.42 8.43
C ILE A 316 -18.99 -7.38 7.73
N THR A 317 -20.29 -7.07 7.73
CA THR A 317 -21.32 -7.90 7.10
C THR A 317 -21.09 -8.01 5.58
N LEU A 318 -20.78 -6.89 4.93
CA LEU A 318 -20.54 -6.83 3.48
C LEU A 318 -19.32 -7.67 3.09
N GLU A 319 -18.16 -7.39 3.70
CA GLU A 319 -16.90 -8.05 3.35
C GLU A 319 -16.94 -9.54 3.71
N GLU A 320 -17.50 -9.93 4.85
CA GLU A 320 -17.58 -11.34 5.25
C GLU A 320 -18.51 -12.16 4.36
N ASN A 321 -19.67 -11.60 3.98
CA ASN A 321 -20.58 -12.27 3.04
C ASN A 321 -19.96 -12.42 1.66
N LEU A 322 -19.21 -11.41 1.19
CA LEU A 322 -18.49 -11.48 -0.07
C LEU A 322 -17.40 -12.56 -0.04
N ALA A 323 -16.65 -12.66 1.05
CA ALA A 323 -15.64 -13.70 1.23
C ALA A 323 -16.26 -15.10 1.19
N LYS A 324 -17.37 -15.31 1.92
CA LYS A 324 -18.13 -16.58 1.91
C LYS A 324 -18.66 -16.92 0.52
N TYR A 325 -19.14 -15.93 -0.24
CA TYR A 325 -19.58 -16.11 -1.62
C TYR A 325 -18.44 -16.64 -2.50
N ILE A 326 -17.27 -15.99 -2.48
CA ILE A 326 -16.13 -16.37 -3.32
C ILE A 326 -15.65 -17.79 -3.01
N VAL A 327 -15.49 -18.13 -1.71
CA VAL A 327 -15.07 -19.47 -1.28
C VAL A 327 -16.06 -20.53 -1.77
N LYS A 328 -17.36 -20.31 -1.54
CA LYS A 328 -18.40 -21.25 -1.96
C LYS A 328 -18.40 -21.47 -3.47
N GLU A 329 -18.31 -20.39 -4.25
CA GLU A 329 -18.27 -20.46 -5.72
C GLU A 329 -17.05 -21.26 -6.21
N TYR A 330 -15.86 -21.02 -5.64
CA TYR A 330 -14.64 -21.74 -6.00
C TYR A 330 -14.72 -23.23 -5.69
N GLU A 331 -15.09 -23.56 -4.44
CA GLU A 331 -15.12 -24.95 -3.96
C GLU A 331 -16.20 -25.77 -4.68
N THR A 332 -17.35 -25.16 -4.99
CA THR A 332 -18.42 -25.82 -5.76
C THR A 332 -17.94 -26.17 -7.16
N LYS A 333 -17.24 -25.24 -7.85
CA LYS A 333 -16.68 -25.49 -9.18
C LYS A 333 -15.61 -26.59 -9.15
N LYS A 334 -14.72 -26.57 -8.16
CA LYS A 334 -13.69 -27.62 -8.01
C LYS A 334 -14.28 -28.99 -7.74
N TYR A 335 -15.33 -29.06 -6.92
CA TYR A 335 -16.04 -30.29 -6.66
C TYR A 335 -16.68 -30.87 -7.93
N LEU A 336 -17.32 -30.02 -8.74
CA LEU A 336 -17.97 -30.44 -10.00
C LEU A 336 -16.97 -30.84 -11.10
N GLN A 337 -15.71 -30.39 -11.05
CA GLN A 337 -14.65 -30.81 -11.98
C GLN A 337 -14.07 -32.19 -11.65
N ASN A 338 -14.29 -32.69 -10.42
CA ASN A 338 -13.77 -33.97 -9.93
C ASN A 338 -14.81 -35.11 -10.00
N ILE A 339 -16.00 -34.84 -10.52
CA ILE A 339 -17.07 -35.81 -10.85
C ILE A 339 -17.11 -35.94 -12.37
#